data_AF-A0A258F911-F1
#
_entry.id   AF-A0A258F911-F1
#
_cell.length_a   1.000
_cell.length_b   1.000
_cell.length_c   1.000
_cell.angle_alpha   90.00
_cell.angle_beta   90.00
_cell.angle_gamma   90.00
#
_symmetry.space_group_name_H-M   'P 1'
#
loop_
_entity.id
_entity.type
_entity.pdbx_description
1 polymer ?
#
loop_
_entity_poly.entity_id
_entity_poly.type
_entity_poly.pdbx_seq_one_letter_code
_entity_poly.pdbx_strand_id
1 'polypeptide(L)'
;MFEQTFKNIDDILHKDAGCGSELDYVEQTSWILFLKYLDDLEKDKATTAELTFKTYTPIISQEYQWNVWAAPKLADGKIDHNALTGDDLLDFVNNQLFPYLKKFKLSAESADTIEYKIGEIFSELKNRIQSGYNLREVINRIDELRFRTHAEKHEMSHLYEDKIKNMGNAGRNGGEYYTPRPLITTIVKVVAPQIGDKIYDGAVGSAGFLCEAFDYLKSGKELSTKEWETLQKRTF
;
A
#
# COMPACT_ATOMS: atom_id res chain seq x y z
N MET A 1 15.37 -10.69 -5.06
CA MET A 1 14.30 -11.67 -4.74
C MET A 1 12.94 -11.06 -5.02
N PHE A 2 12.66 -9.87 -4.49
CA PHE A 2 11.37 -9.21 -4.66
C PHE A 2 11.06 -8.73 -6.09
N GLU A 3 12.05 -8.27 -6.86
CA GLU A 3 11.84 -7.88 -8.27
C GLU A 3 11.24 -9.02 -9.10
N GLN A 4 11.77 -10.25 -8.92
CA GLN A 4 11.23 -11.44 -9.57
C GLN A 4 9.80 -11.75 -9.10
N THR A 5 9.51 -11.57 -7.80
CA THR A 5 8.16 -11.74 -7.26
C THR A 5 7.17 -10.77 -7.91
N PHE A 6 7.55 -9.49 -8.04
CA PHE A 6 6.72 -8.48 -8.69
C PHE A 6 6.50 -8.74 -10.18
N LYS A 7 7.54 -9.18 -10.90
CA LYS A 7 7.41 -9.60 -12.29
C LYS A 7 6.46 -10.78 -12.43
N ASN A 8 6.57 -11.77 -11.56
CA ASN A 8 5.67 -12.92 -11.57
C ASN A 8 4.22 -12.52 -11.29
N ILE A 9 3.99 -11.55 -10.38
CA ILE A 9 2.65 -11.00 -10.13
C ILE A 9 2.11 -10.34 -11.40
N ASP A 10 2.90 -9.52 -12.09
CA ASP A 10 2.49 -8.88 -13.35
C ASP A 10 2.17 -9.92 -14.42
N ASP A 11 2.99 -10.96 -14.55
CA ASP A 11 2.76 -12.06 -15.51
C ASP A 11 1.46 -12.84 -15.24
N ILE A 12 1.01 -12.92 -13.98
CA ILE A 12 -0.28 -13.51 -13.61
C ILE A 12 -1.41 -12.57 -13.97
N LEU A 13 -1.32 -11.31 -13.55
CA LEU A 13 -2.37 -10.32 -13.76
C LEU A 13 -2.56 -10.02 -15.26
N HIS A 14 -1.49 -10.04 -16.05
CA HIS A 14 -1.55 -9.86 -17.50
C HIS A 14 -2.37 -10.96 -18.22
N LYS A 15 -2.49 -12.14 -17.62
CA LYS A 15 -3.29 -13.24 -18.14
C LYS A 15 -4.74 -13.21 -17.65
N ASP A 16 -5.07 -12.34 -16.70
CA ASP A 16 -6.40 -12.23 -16.14
C ASP A 16 -7.29 -11.35 -17.03
N ALA A 17 -8.47 -11.86 -17.40
CA ALA A 17 -9.41 -11.16 -18.29
C ALA A 17 -9.92 -9.84 -17.71
N GLY A 18 -9.83 -9.65 -16.38
CA GLY A 18 -10.23 -8.43 -15.71
C GLY A 18 -9.19 -7.31 -15.72
N CYS A 19 -7.94 -7.61 -16.06
CA CYS A 19 -6.85 -6.65 -16.02
C CYS A 19 -6.31 -6.40 -17.44
N GLY A 20 -6.82 -5.35 -18.09
CA GLY A 20 -6.55 -5.07 -19.51
C GLY A 20 -5.42 -4.07 -19.77
N SER A 21 -4.89 -3.44 -18.72
CA SER A 21 -3.88 -2.39 -18.81
C SER A 21 -2.87 -2.44 -17.67
N GLU A 22 -1.73 -1.80 -17.85
CA GLU A 22 -0.70 -1.63 -16.82
C GLU A 22 -1.25 -0.91 -15.59
N LEU A 23 -2.20 0.00 -15.77
CA LEU A 23 -2.88 0.69 -14.68
C LEU A 23 -3.69 -0.31 -13.83
N ASP A 24 -4.39 -1.25 -14.46
CA ASP A 24 -5.12 -2.29 -13.73
C ASP A 24 -4.14 -3.17 -12.93
N TYR A 25 -3.00 -3.57 -13.51
CA TYR A 25 -2.02 -4.41 -12.80
C TYR A 25 -1.45 -3.73 -11.56
N VAL A 26 -1.11 -2.44 -11.70
CA VAL A 26 -0.61 -1.63 -10.58
C VAL A 26 -1.72 -1.50 -9.54
N GLU A 27 -2.91 -1.05 -9.90
CA GLU A 27 -4.05 -0.88 -8.98
C GLU A 27 -4.35 -2.16 -8.19
N GLN A 28 -4.44 -3.30 -8.88
CA GLN A 28 -4.79 -4.58 -8.26
C GLN A 28 -3.67 -5.13 -7.38
N THR A 29 -2.41 -4.96 -7.77
CA THR A 29 -1.27 -5.31 -6.91
C THR A 29 -1.21 -4.41 -5.67
N SER A 30 -1.48 -3.11 -5.83
CA SER A 30 -1.36 -2.10 -4.78
C SER A 30 -2.27 -2.37 -3.60
N TRP A 31 -3.55 -2.69 -3.81
CA TRP A 31 -4.47 -2.90 -2.68
C TRP A 31 -4.15 -4.18 -1.92
N ILE A 32 -3.71 -5.25 -2.61
CA ILE A 32 -3.32 -6.50 -1.96
C ILE A 32 -2.04 -6.27 -1.13
N LEU A 33 -1.06 -5.59 -1.72
CA LEU A 33 0.18 -5.20 -1.05
C LEU A 33 -0.09 -4.32 0.17
N PHE A 34 -1.01 -3.37 0.05
CA PHE A 34 -1.43 -2.50 1.14
C PHE A 34 -2.00 -3.27 2.32
N LEU A 35 -2.86 -4.28 2.08
CA LEU A 35 -3.40 -5.11 3.17
C LEU A 35 -2.33 -5.97 3.84
N LYS A 36 -1.35 -6.49 3.08
CA LYS A 36 -0.20 -7.20 3.65
C LYS A 36 0.67 -6.29 4.51
N TYR A 37 0.88 -5.05 4.05
CA TYR A 37 1.62 -4.03 4.79
C TYR A 37 0.89 -3.64 6.07
N LEU A 38 -0.44 -3.47 6.01
CA LEU A 38 -1.27 -3.14 7.16
C LEU A 38 -1.19 -4.25 8.23
N ASP A 39 -1.25 -5.52 7.82
CA ASP A 39 -1.06 -6.67 8.72
C ASP A 39 0.31 -6.66 9.43
N ASP A 40 1.40 -6.35 8.72
CA ASP A 40 2.73 -6.22 9.35
C ASP A 40 2.79 -5.02 10.30
N LEU A 41 2.16 -3.89 9.94
CA LEU A 41 2.06 -2.71 10.80
C LEU A 41 1.29 -3.02 12.10
N GLU A 42 0.18 -3.76 12.02
CA GLU A 42 -0.60 -4.16 13.19
C GLU A 42 0.20 -5.08 14.13
N LYS A 43 0.98 -6.01 13.56
CA LYS A 43 1.88 -6.88 14.32
C LYS A 43 2.95 -6.07 15.05
N ASP A 44 3.60 -5.14 14.37
CA ASP A 44 4.61 -4.26 14.97
C ASP A 44 4.01 -3.44 16.14
N LYS A 45 2.79 -2.91 15.97
CA LYS A 45 2.07 -2.19 17.02
C LYS A 45 1.69 -3.09 18.19
N ALA A 46 1.20 -4.30 17.92
CA ALA A 46 0.86 -5.28 18.95
C ALA A 46 2.09 -5.68 19.78
N THR A 47 3.21 -6.01 19.12
CA THR A 47 4.48 -6.31 19.79
C THR A 47 4.97 -5.12 20.62
N THR A 48 4.88 -3.90 20.09
CA THR A 48 5.25 -2.69 20.85
C THR A 48 4.36 -2.49 22.08
N ALA A 49 3.06 -2.72 21.96
CA ALA A 49 2.13 -2.61 23.08
C ALA A 49 2.45 -3.66 24.16
N GLU A 50 2.71 -4.91 23.77
CA GLU A 50 3.13 -5.98 24.68
C GLU A 50 4.42 -5.61 25.43
N LEU A 51 5.45 -5.15 24.71
CA LEU A 51 6.73 -4.72 25.30
C LEU A 51 6.59 -3.50 26.22
N THR A 52 5.55 -2.69 26.05
CA THR A 52 5.26 -1.50 26.87
C THR A 52 4.13 -1.71 27.87
N PHE A 53 3.68 -2.95 28.06
CA PHE A 53 2.59 -3.34 28.96
C PHE A 53 1.27 -2.58 28.68
N LYS A 54 0.99 -2.31 27.41
CA LYS A 54 -0.25 -1.69 26.92
C LYS A 54 -1.08 -2.71 26.15
N THR A 55 -2.39 -2.51 26.14
CA THR A 55 -3.30 -3.27 25.27
C THR A 55 -3.32 -2.65 23.88
N TYR A 56 -3.21 -3.48 22.84
CA TYR A 56 -3.46 -3.09 21.46
C TYR A 56 -4.78 -3.67 20.96
N THR A 57 -5.63 -2.84 20.37
CA THR A 57 -6.85 -3.26 19.68
C THR A 57 -6.57 -3.21 18.18
N PRO A 58 -6.68 -4.34 17.45
CA PRO A 58 -6.50 -4.34 16.00
C PRO A 58 -7.51 -3.43 15.30
N ILE A 59 -7.05 -2.78 14.24
CA ILE A 59 -7.88 -1.98 13.33
C ILE A 59 -8.76 -2.94 12.52
N ILE A 60 -8.18 -4.03 12.02
CA ILE A 60 -8.88 -5.05 11.24
C ILE A 60 -9.41 -6.15 12.16
N SER A 61 -10.72 -6.41 12.06
CA SER A 61 -11.41 -7.50 12.75
C SER A 61 -10.83 -8.85 12.34
N GLN A 62 -10.80 -9.80 13.26
CA GLN A 62 -10.09 -11.08 13.14
C GLN A 62 -10.39 -11.82 11.82
N GLU A 63 -11.64 -11.86 11.39
CA GLU A 63 -12.08 -12.56 10.17
C GLU A 63 -11.54 -11.94 8.86
N TYR A 64 -11.11 -10.67 8.89
CA TYR A 64 -10.56 -9.94 7.74
C TYR A 64 -9.04 -9.75 7.82
N GLN A 65 -8.38 -10.28 8.86
CA GLN A 65 -6.93 -10.19 8.99
C GLN A 65 -6.24 -11.06 7.95
N TRP A 66 -5.07 -10.60 7.46
CA TRP A 66 -4.33 -11.25 6.37
C TRP A 66 -4.02 -12.71 6.67
N ASN A 67 -3.61 -13.04 7.90
CA ASN A 67 -3.31 -14.40 8.34
C ASN A 67 -4.54 -15.32 8.46
N VAL A 68 -5.76 -14.83 8.23
CA VAL A 68 -6.99 -15.62 8.28
C VAL A 68 -7.51 -15.92 6.88
N TRP A 69 -7.78 -14.89 6.07
CA TRP A 69 -8.38 -15.08 4.74
C TRP A 69 -7.32 -15.20 3.62
N ALA A 70 -6.25 -14.40 3.70
CA ALA A 70 -5.26 -14.29 2.63
C ALA A 70 -4.19 -15.36 2.75
N ALA A 71 -3.57 -15.53 3.91
CA ALA A 71 -2.50 -16.50 4.12
C ALA A 71 -2.71 -17.26 5.44
N PRO A 72 -3.80 -18.05 5.57
CA PRO A 72 -3.93 -18.97 6.70
C PRO A 72 -2.79 -19.98 6.62
N LYS A 73 -1.97 -20.03 7.67
CA LYS A 73 -0.80 -20.91 7.73
C LYS A 73 -1.01 -22.02 8.75
N LEU A 74 -0.63 -23.23 8.36
CA LEU A 74 -0.53 -24.37 9.26
C LEU A 74 0.66 -24.21 10.22
N ALA A 75 0.76 -25.09 11.21
CA ALA A 75 1.84 -25.07 12.19
C ALA A 75 3.25 -25.19 11.58
N ASP A 76 3.37 -25.76 10.38
CA ASP A 76 4.62 -25.86 9.62
C ASP A 76 4.97 -24.59 8.81
N GLY A 77 4.12 -23.55 8.89
CA GLY A 77 4.28 -22.27 8.22
C GLY A 77 3.83 -22.24 6.76
N LYS A 78 3.33 -23.36 6.21
CA LYS A 78 2.78 -23.41 4.85
C LYS A 78 1.35 -22.92 4.82
N ILE A 79 0.93 -22.37 3.68
CA ILE A 79 -0.46 -21.99 3.45
C ILE A 79 -1.34 -23.24 3.56
N ASP A 80 -2.42 -23.13 4.31
CA ASP A 80 -3.41 -24.18 4.46
C ASP A 80 -3.99 -24.56 3.10
N HIS A 81 -4.09 -25.86 2.84
CA HIS A 81 -4.69 -26.39 1.62
C HIS A 81 -6.19 -26.05 1.52
N ASN A 82 -6.84 -25.71 2.63
CA ASN A 82 -8.22 -25.24 2.68
C ASN A 82 -8.37 -23.72 2.54
N ALA A 83 -7.28 -22.99 2.28
CA ALA A 83 -7.36 -21.55 2.03
C ALA A 83 -8.31 -21.25 0.86
N LEU A 84 -9.12 -20.20 0.99
CA LEU A 84 -10.08 -19.79 -0.03
C LEU A 84 -9.41 -19.62 -1.40
N THR A 85 -9.99 -20.17 -2.45
CA THR A 85 -9.51 -20.06 -3.83
C THR A 85 -10.68 -20.07 -4.80
N GLY A 86 -10.44 -19.82 -6.09
CA GLY A 86 -11.49 -19.79 -7.10
C GLY A 86 -12.61 -18.82 -6.73
N ASP A 87 -13.84 -19.17 -7.08
CA ASP A 87 -15.00 -18.28 -6.93
C ASP A 87 -15.28 -17.90 -5.46
N ASP A 88 -15.04 -18.82 -4.51
CA ASP A 88 -15.22 -18.54 -3.07
C ASP A 88 -14.31 -17.39 -2.58
N LEU A 89 -13.08 -17.32 -3.10
CA LEU A 89 -12.17 -16.23 -2.78
C LEU A 89 -12.63 -14.90 -3.39
N LEU A 90 -13.12 -14.92 -4.62
CA LEU A 90 -13.66 -13.72 -5.27
C LEU A 90 -14.89 -13.21 -4.54
N ASP A 91 -15.80 -14.10 -4.17
CA ASP A 91 -17.02 -13.76 -3.45
C ASP A 91 -16.70 -13.18 -2.07
N PHE A 92 -15.74 -13.77 -1.35
CA PHE A 92 -15.26 -13.19 -0.09
C PHE A 92 -14.71 -11.77 -0.29
N VAL A 93 -13.80 -11.59 -1.26
CA VAL A 93 -13.16 -10.29 -1.49
C VAL A 93 -14.18 -9.24 -1.92
N ASN A 94 -15.03 -9.56 -2.89
CA ASN A 94 -15.97 -8.62 -3.50
C ASN A 94 -17.15 -8.28 -2.58
N ASN A 95 -17.70 -9.29 -1.90
CA ASN A 95 -18.97 -9.16 -1.18
C ASN A 95 -18.80 -9.03 0.34
N GLN A 96 -17.63 -9.34 0.90
CA GLN A 96 -17.39 -9.26 2.34
C GLN A 96 -16.25 -8.28 2.67
N LEU A 97 -15.04 -8.53 2.17
CA LEU A 97 -13.84 -7.75 2.53
C LEU A 97 -13.94 -6.28 2.08
N PHE A 98 -14.21 -6.03 0.79
CA PHE A 98 -14.31 -4.66 0.28
C PHE A 98 -15.44 -3.88 0.98
N PRO A 99 -16.68 -4.41 1.10
CA PRO A 99 -17.74 -3.75 1.87
C PRO A 99 -17.39 -3.51 3.33
N TYR A 100 -16.63 -4.40 3.98
CA TYR A 100 -16.13 -4.19 5.34
C TYR A 100 -15.18 -2.99 5.42
N LEU A 101 -14.13 -2.96 4.59
CA LEU A 101 -13.11 -1.91 4.61
C LEU A 101 -13.70 -0.53 4.28
N LYS A 102 -14.65 -0.46 3.34
CA LYS A 102 -15.39 0.77 2.98
C LYS A 102 -16.06 1.45 4.17
N LYS A 103 -16.56 0.68 5.14
CA LYS A 103 -17.31 1.22 6.29
C LYS A 103 -16.45 2.11 7.18
N PHE A 104 -15.12 1.94 7.18
CA PHE A 104 -14.25 2.76 8.01
C PHE A 104 -14.32 4.25 7.69
N LYS A 105 -14.62 4.64 6.43
CA LYS A 105 -14.84 6.04 6.04
C LYS A 105 -15.97 6.69 6.85
N LEU A 106 -16.98 5.90 7.22
CA LEU A 106 -18.18 6.36 7.93
C LEU A 106 -18.02 6.36 9.45
N SER A 107 -17.16 5.47 9.98
CA SER A 107 -16.98 5.28 11.42
C SER A 107 -15.71 5.93 11.97
N ALA A 108 -14.79 6.39 11.13
CA ALA A 108 -13.56 7.04 11.56
C ALA A 108 -13.85 8.39 12.25
N GLU A 109 -13.06 8.70 13.27
CA GLU A 109 -13.21 9.93 14.06
C GLU A 109 -12.89 11.20 13.27
N SER A 110 -11.97 11.11 12.30
CA SER A 110 -11.58 12.23 11.43
C SER A 110 -10.91 11.74 10.15
N ALA A 111 -10.73 12.64 9.17
CA ALA A 111 -10.05 12.33 7.92
C ALA A 111 -8.55 12.01 8.08
N ASP A 112 -7.96 12.39 9.22
CA ASP A 112 -6.52 12.22 9.47
C ASP A 112 -6.16 10.80 9.96
N THR A 113 -7.15 9.95 10.27
CA THR A 113 -6.90 8.60 10.79
C THR A 113 -6.59 7.58 9.68
N ILE A 114 -5.97 6.47 10.06
CA ILE A 114 -5.67 5.38 9.11
C ILE A 114 -6.96 4.67 8.68
N GLU A 115 -7.93 4.55 9.58
CA GLU A 115 -9.26 3.98 9.32
C GLU A 115 -9.97 4.74 8.22
N TYR A 116 -10.02 6.08 8.31
CA TYR A 116 -10.61 6.90 7.26
C TYR A 116 -9.92 6.66 5.92
N LYS A 117 -8.58 6.66 5.90
CA LYS A 117 -7.79 6.42 4.68
C LYS A 117 -8.04 5.04 4.08
N ILE A 118 -8.15 3.99 4.89
CA ILE A 118 -8.55 2.65 4.43
C ILE A 118 -9.93 2.74 3.78
N GLY A 119 -10.91 3.32 4.48
CA GLY A 119 -12.27 3.47 3.96
C GLY A 119 -12.33 4.25 2.64
N GLU A 120 -11.55 5.33 2.52
CA GLU A 120 -11.46 6.15 1.31
C GLU A 120 -10.92 5.35 0.13
N ILE A 121 -9.76 4.72 0.32
CA ILE A 121 -9.10 3.90 -0.70
C ILE A 121 -10.07 2.82 -1.20
N PHE A 122 -10.66 2.04 -0.29
CA PHE A 122 -11.52 0.94 -0.69
C PHE A 122 -12.89 1.40 -1.20
N SER A 123 -13.32 2.65 -0.96
CA SER A 123 -14.55 3.22 -1.55
C SER A 123 -14.42 3.46 -3.05
N GLU A 124 -13.23 3.89 -3.49
CA GLU A 124 -12.93 4.19 -4.89
C GLU A 124 -12.45 2.95 -5.66
N LEU A 125 -11.84 2.00 -4.96
CA LEU A 125 -11.33 0.78 -5.59
C LEU A 125 -12.41 -0.30 -5.80
N LYS A 126 -12.16 -1.11 -6.83
CA LYS A 126 -12.87 -2.37 -7.07
C LYS A 126 -11.86 -3.45 -7.40
N ASN A 127 -12.09 -4.66 -6.90
CA ASN A 127 -11.36 -5.81 -7.40
C ASN A 127 -11.77 -6.07 -8.85
N ARG A 128 -10.77 -6.06 -9.74
CA ARG A 128 -10.96 -6.32 -11.17
C ARG A 128 -10.57 -7.74 -11.55
N ILE A 129 -9.78 -8.43 -10.73
CA ILE A 129 -9.30 -9.79 -11.00
C ILE A 129 -10.51 -10.73 -11.11
N GLN A 130 -10.66 -11.37 -12.26
CA GLN A 130 -11.80 -12.25 -12.57
C GLN A 130 -11.54 -13.71 -12.24
N SER A 131 -10.27 -14.15 -12.16
CA SER A 131 -9.94 -15.51 -11.75
C SER A 131 -9.53 -15.53 -10.28
N GLY A 132 -10.32 -16.22 -9.45
CA GLY A 132 -9.97 -16.43 -8.05
C GLY A 132 -8.70 -17.26 -7.87
N TYR A 133 -8.37 -18.10 -8.84
CA TYR A 133 -7.09 -18.83 -8.86
C TYR A 133 -5.90 -17.89 -9.10
N ASN A 134 -6.05 -16.92 -10.01
CA ASN A 134 -5.02 -15.90 -10.23
C ASN A 134 -4.86 -15.01 -8.99
N LEU A 135 -5.98 -14.58 -8.39
CA LEU A 135 -5.96 -13.81 -7.14
C LEU A 135 -5.24 -14.58 -6.01
N ARG A 136 -5.53 -15.87 -5.86
CA ARG A 136 -4.84 -16.75 -4.90
C ARG A 136 -3.34 -16.79 -5.17
N GLU A 137 -2.91 -16.96 -6.42
CA GLU A 137 -1.47 -16.98 -6.75
C GLU A 137 -0.79 -15.64 -6.44
N VAL A 138 -1.44 -14.52 -6.75
CA VAL A 138 -0.94 -13.17 -6.42
C VAL A 138 -0.82 -12.98 -4.91
N ILE A 139 -1.84 -13.37 -4.13
CA ILE A 139 -1.81 -13.30 -2.66
C ILE A 139 -0.64 -14.12 -2.11
N ASN A 140 -0.45 -15.35 -2.59
CA ASN A 140 0.63 -16.20 -2.12
C ASN A 140 2.01 -15.57 -2.37
N ARG A 141 2.20 -14.94 -3.54
CA ARG A 141 3.44 -14.21 -3.86
C ARG A 141 3.64 -12.97 -3.01
N ILE A 142 2.58 -12.22 -2.74
CA ILE A 142 2.65 -11.04 -1.87
C ILE A 142 2.93 -11.44 -0.41
N ASP A 143 2.45 -12.59 0.04
CA ASP A 143 2.74 -13.10 1.38
C ASP A 143 4.21 -13.49 1.59
N GLU A 144 4.94 -13.79 0.51
CA GLU A 144 6.40 -13.99 0.54
C GLU A 144 7.17 -12.67 0.78
N LEU A 145 6.53 -11.53 0.54
CA LEU A 145 7.12 -10.21 0.77
C LEU A 145 7.19 -9.91 2.27
N ARG A 146 8.32 -9.37 2.73
CA ARG A 146 8.56 -9.02 4.14
C ARG A 146 8.80 -7.52 4.28
N PHE A 147 8.15 -6.90 5.27
CA PHE A 147 8.24 -5.46 5.52
C PHE A 147 8.90 -5.13 6.88
N ARG A 148 9.84 -5.95 7.35
CA ARG A 148 10.31 -5.91 8.74
C ARG A 148 11.40 -4.87 8.98
N THR A 149 12.32 -4.73 8.03
CA THR A 149 13.47 -3.83 8.16
C THR A 149 13.29 -2.56 7.34
N HIS A 150 14.00 -1.49 7.73
CA HIS A 150 14.05 -0.28 6.92
C HIS A 150 14.58 -0.53 5.50
N ALA A 151 15.56 -1.45 5.37
CA ALA A 151 16.12 -1.82 4.07
C ALA A 151 15.07 -2.50 3.17
N GLU A 152 14.31 -3.46 3.70
CA GLU A 152 13.23 -4.12 2.95
C GLU A 152 12.13 -3.12 2.56
N LYS A 153 11.71 -2.24 3.48
CA LYS A 153 10.73 -1.18 3.16
C LYS A 153 11.23 -0.26 2.04
N HIS A 154 12.51 0.08 2.04
CA HIS A 154 13.13 0.93 1.02
C HIS A 154 13.22 0.25 -0.34
N GLU A 155 13.59 -1.04 -0.36
CA GLU A 155 13.59 -1.85 -1.58
C GLU A 155 12.17 -1.95 -2.16
N MET A 156 11.14 -2.12 -1.31
CA MET A 156 9.74 -2.22 -1.77
C MET A 156 9.24 -0.91 -2.33
N SER A 157 9.59 0.20 -1.69
CA SER A 157 9.31 1.52 -2.21
C SER A 157 9.92 1.71 -3.60
N HIS A 158 11.18 1.28 -3.80
CA HIS A 158 11.82 1.36 -5.12
C HIS A 158 11.10 0.54 -6.18
N LEU A 159 10.76 -0.72 -5.89
CA LEU A 159 10.05 -1.57 -6.85
C LEU A 159 8.64 -1.05 -7.16
N TYR A 160 7.97 -0.47 -6.17
CA TYR A 160 6.68 0.17 -6.38
C TYR A 160 6.81 1.43 -7.25
N GLU A 161 7.85 2.24 -7.04
CA GLU A 161 8.14 3.40 -7.88
C GLU A 161 8.48 3.01 -9.32
N ASP A 162 9.19 1.91 -9.54
CA ASP A 162 9.43 1.39 -10.87
C ASP A 162 8.13 0.97 -11.56
N LYS A 163 7.17 0.39 -10.84
CA LYS A 163 5.83 0.12 -11.37
C LYS A 163 5.09 1.39 -11.79
N ILE A 164 5.07 2.41 -10.94
CA ILE A 164 4.44 3.70 -11.25
C ILE A 164 5.10 4.32 -12.49
N LYS A 165 6.43 4.28 -12.57
CA LYS A 165 7.20 4.79 -13.71
C LYS A 165 6.86 4.02 -14.99
N ASN A 166 6.81 2.69 -14.94
CA ASN A 166 6.50 1.85 -16.10
C ASN A 166 5.07 2.09 -16.58
N MET A 167 4.10 2.16 -15.66
CA MET A 167 2.73 2.59 -15.95
C MET A 167 2.72 3.96 -16.62
N GLY A 168 3.49 4.92 -16.08
CA GLY A 168 3.67 6.26 -16.64
C GLY A 168 4.14 6.28 -18.11
N ASN A 169 4.97 5.31 -18.49
CA ASN A 169 5.56 5.22 -19.82
C ASN A 169 4.76 4.33 -20.81
N ALA A 170 3.67 3.68 -20.37
CA ALA A 170 2.93 2.71 -21.19
C ALA A 170 2.10 3.33 -22.34
N GLY A 171 2.23 4.63 -22.62
CA GLY A 171 1.84 5.27 -23.88
C GLY A 171 0.34 5.39 -24.20
N ARG A 172 -0.55 4.81 -23.37
CA ARG A 172 -2.01 4.87 -23.60
C ARG A 172 -2.78 5.84 -22.71
N ASN A 173 -2.42 5.99 -21.42
CA ASN A 173 -3.02 6.94 -20.46
C ASN A 173 -2.14 7.18 -19.20
N GLY A 174 -1.14 6.34 -18.91
CA GLY A 174 -0.42 6.41 -17.63
C GLY A 174 0.46 7.64 -17.42
N GLY A 175 0.88 8.31 -18.51
CA GLY A 175 1.72 9.51 -18.46
C GLY A 175 1.03 10.72 -17.82
N GLU A 176 -0.30 10.72 -17.72
CA GLU A 176 -1.07 11.79 -17.07
C GLU A 176 -0.81 11.88 -15.54
N TYR A 177 -0.30 10.79 -14.93
CA TYR A 177 -0.20 10.65 -13.47
C TYR A 177 1.25 10.61 -12.96
N TYR A 178 2.24 10.64 -13.85
CA TYR A 178 3.65 10.49 -13.51
C TYR A 178 4.50 11.67 -13.98
N THR A 179 5.28 12.23 -13.07
CA THR A 179 6.35 13.19 -13.38
C THR A 179 7.72 12.52 -13.13
N PRO A 180 8.69 12.62 -14.06
CA PRO A 180 10.03 12.06 -13.87
C PRO A 180 10.69 12.53 -12.57
N ARG A 181 11.17 11.59 -11.74
CA ARG A 181 11.77 11.89 -10.43
C ARG A 181 12.92 12.91 -10.48
N PRO A 182 13.86 12.87 -11.47
CA PRO A 182 14.91 13.89 -11.57
C PRO A 182 14.36 15.32 -11.73
N LEU A 183 13.22 15.48 -12.41
CA LEU A 183 12.57 16.78 -12.58
C LEU A 183 11.95 17.25 -11.25
N ILE A 184 11.24 16.38 -10.55
CA ILE A 184 10.67 16.66 -9.22
C ILE A 184 11.78 17.07 -8.25
N THR A 185 12.85 16.27 -8.12
CA THR A 185 14.00 16.57 -7.24
C THR A 185 14.62 17.93 -7.57
N THR A 186 14.74 18.27 -8.85
CA THR A 186 15.29 19.57 -9.26
C THR A 186 14.37 20.72 -8.82
N ILE A 187 13.07 20.59 -9.06
CA ILE A 187 12.09 21.61 -8.69
C ILE A 187 12.05 21.78 -7.17
N VAL A 188 11.99 20.70 -6.38
CA VAL A 188 11.97 20.77 -4.91
C VAL A 188 13.24 21.41 -4.37
N LYS A 189 14.41 21.11 -4.94
CA LYS A 189 15.68 21.75 -4.55
C LYS A 189 15.70 23.27 -4.81
N VAL A 190 15.07 23.71 -5.90
CA VAL A 190 14.98 25.15 -6.24
C VAL A 190 13.95 25.85 -5.36
N VAL A 191 12.80 25.22 -5.13
CA VAL A 191 11.76 25.74 -4.23
C VAL A 191 12.28 25.81 -2.79
N ALA A 192 13.11 24.84 -2.39
CA ALA A 192 13.77 24.76 -1.09
C ALA A 192 12.79 24.95 0.09
N PRO A 193 11.73 24.11 0.20
CA PRO A 193 10.73 24.25 1.27
C PRO A 193 11.40 24.13 2.65
N GLN A 194 10.80 24.75 3.67
CA GLN A 194 11.29 24.76 5.04
C GLN A 194 10.30 24.11 6.00
N ILE A 195 10.80 23.61 7.13
CA ILE A 195 9.92 23.08 8.19
C ILE A 195 9.02 24.21 8.71
N GLY A 196 7.72 23.96 8.73
CA GLY A 196 6.69 24.93 9.08
C GLY A 196 5.92 25.47 7.87
N ASP A 197 6.44 25.29 6.65
CA ASP A 197 5.69 25.57 5.43
C ASP A 197 4.54 24.57 5.26
N LYS A 198 3.51 25.01 4.52
CA LYS A 198 2.43 24.17 4.03
C LYS A 198 2.62 23.91 2.54
N ILE A 199 2.57 22.65 2.14
CA ILE A 199 2.85 22.20 0.78
C ILE A 199 1.57 21.58 0.23
N TYR A 200 1.09 22.15 -0.88
CA TYR A 200 -0.12 21.69 -1.55
C TYR A 200 0.20 21.35 -3.02
N ASP A 201 -0.28 20.20 -3.46
CA ASP A 201 -0.27 19.78 -4.85
C ASP A 201 -1.70 19.50 -5.32
N GLY A 202 -2.24 20.40 -6.15
CA GLY A 202 -3.61 20.31 -6.65
C GLY A 202 -3.80 19.29 -7.77
N ALA A 203 -2.71 18.74 -8.31
CA ALA A 203 -2.72 17.71 -9.36
C ALA A 203 -1.75 16.58 -8.99
N VAL A 204 -1.91 16.07 -7.77
CA VAL A 204 -0.93 15.25 -7.06
C VAL A 204 -0.45 13.98 -7.79
N GLY A 205 -1.27 13.40 -8.67
CA GLY A 205 -0.94 12.17 -9.39
C GLY A 205 -0.46 11.07 -8.44
N SER A 206 0.72 10.51 -8.69
CA SER A 206 1.36 9.52 -7.79
C SER A 206 1.96 10.11 -6.50
N ALA A 207 1.67 11.36 -6.16
CA ALA A 207 2.24 12.12 -5.03
C ALA A 207 3.75 12.36 -5.05
N GLY A 208 4.38 12.31 -6.24
CA GLY A 208 5.83 12.44 -6.37
C GLY A 208 6.41 13.72 -5.75
N PHE A 209 5.76 14.87 -5.93
CA PHE A 209 6.20 16.13 -5.31
C PHE A 209 6.10 16.13 -3.79
N LEU A 210 5.02 15.58 -3.23
CA LEU A 210 4.81 15.56 -1.78
C LEU A 210 5.81 14.62 -1.10
N CYS A 211 6.07 13.45 -1.70
CA CYS A 211 7.08 12.51 -1.23
C CYS A 211 8.49 13.12 -1.27
N GLU A 212 8.90 13.73 -2.39
CA GLU A 212 10.21 14.38 -2.48
C GLU A 212 10.36 15.55 -1.51
N ALA A 213 9.31 16.35 -1.33
CA ALA A 213 9.33 17.46 -0.38
C ALA A 213 9.48 16.96 1.06
N PHE A 214 8.81 15.87 1.44
CA PHE A 214 8.97 15.23 2.74
C PHE A 214 10.42 14.78 2.96
N ASP A 215 11.01 14.10 1.97
CA ASP A 215 12.39 13.61 2.05
C ASP A 215 13.43 14.73 2.05
N TYR A 216 13.20 15.81 1.29
CA TYR A 216 14.03 17.01 1.31
C TYR A 216 14.04 17.66 2.70
N LEU A 217 12.86 17.87 3.29
CA LEU A 217 12.71 18.46 4.63
C LEU A 217 13.33 17.57 5.73
N LYS A 218 13.19 16.25 5.59
CA LYS A 218 13.77 15.27 6.51
C LYS A 218 15.29 15.19 6.44
N SER A 219 15.88 15.34 5.24
CA SER A 219 17.33 15.16 5.02
C SER A 219 18.15 16.44 5.24
N GLY A 220 17.50 17.61 5.27
CA GLY A 220 18.20 18.90 5.40
C GLY A 220 18.89 19.14 6.75
N LYS A 221 18.43 18.52 7.84
CA LYS A 221 19.03 18.59 9.18
C LYS A 221 18.47 17.52 10.11
N GLU A 222 19.11 17.32 11.27
CA GLU A 222 18.51 16.58 12.38
C GLU A 222 17.31 17.38 12.94
N LEU A 223 16.12 16.79 12.85
CA LEU A 223 14.87 17.43 13.27
C LEU A 223 14.61 17.19 14.76
N SER A 224 14.21 18.24 15.47
CA SER A 224 13.68 18.11 16.84
C SER A 224 12.32 17.39 16.84
N THR A 225 11.89 16.88 18.00
CA THR A 225 10.58 16.21 18.15
C THR A 225 9.41 17.06 17.65
N LYS A 226 9.46 18.38 17.91
CA LYS A 226 8.42 19.32 17.46
C LYS A 226 8.43 19.51 15.95
N GLU A 227 9.61 19.55 15.34
CA GLU A 227 9.75 19.65 13.88
C GLU A 227 9.32 18.36 13.20
N TRP A 228 9.62 17.21 13.78
CA TRP A 228 9.08 15.91 13.35
C TRP A 228 7.56 15.88 13.37
N GLU A 229 6.95 16.33 14.47
CA GLU A 229 5.49 16.41 14.57
C GLU A 229 4.89 17.37 13.55
N THR A 230 5.56 18.52 13.33
CA THR A 230 5.15 19.49 12.32
C THR A 230 5.17 18.88 10.93
N LEU A 231 6.28 18.24 10.54
CA LEU A 231 6.45 17.60 9.25
C LEU A 231 5.41 16.49 9.01
N GLN A 232 5.13 15.66 10.03
CA GLN A 232 4.22 14.52 9.90
C GLN A 232 2.74 14.89 9.91
N LYS A 233 2.35 15.97 10.60
CA LYS A 233 0.94 16.26 10.88
C LYS A 233 0.43 17.60 10.36
N ARG A 234 1.32 18.51 9.94
CA ARG A 234 0.95 19.92 9.66
C ARG A 234 1.50 20.48 8.35
N THR A 235 2.42 19.78 7.69
CA THR A 235 3.07 20.26 6.46
C THR A 235 2.25 20.02 5.20
N PHE A 236 1.53 18.91 5.12
CA PHE A 236 0.76 18.50 3.93
C PHE A 236 -0.75 18.58 4.20
#